data_AF-A0A6J4HZ54-F1
#
_entry.id   AF-A0A6J4HZ54-F1
#
_cell.length_a   1.000
_cell.length_b   1.000
_cell.length_c   1.000
_cell.angle_alpha   90.00
_cell.angle_beta   90.00
_cell.angle_gamma   90.00
#
_symmetry.space_group_name_H-M   'P 1'
#
loop_
_entity.id
_entity.type
_entity.pdbx_description
1 polymer ?
#
loop_
_entity_poly.entity_id
_entity_poly.type
_entity_poly.pdbx_seq_one_letter_code
_entity_poly.pdbx_strand_id
1 'polypeptide(L)'
;MEAILADAAYEKVFGSWVQLGVKRQISSRPPTAKDFVPVKWRWVTERALGMFNFFRRLDKDYEKTTESAESWVLWHNGQIILNRIT
;
A
#
# COMPACT_ATOMS: atom_id res chain seq x y z
N MET A 1 7.79 9.57 -17.28
CA MET A 1 6.87 9.97 -16.20
C MET A 1 6.31 8.70 -15.59
N GLU A 2 6.68 8.43 -14.34
CA GLU A 2 6.10 7.30 -13.59
C GLU A 2 4.61 7.60 -13.32
N ALA A 3 3.76 6.57 -13.32
CA ALA A 3 2.33 6.74 -13.09
C ALA A 3 1.97 6.24 -11.69
N ILE A 4 1.22 7.05 -10.93
CA ILE A 4 0.71 6.64 -9.61
C ILE A 4 -0.65 5.99 -9.79
N LEU A 5 -0.79 4.78 -9.24
CA LEU A 5 -2.05 4.06 -9.20
C LEU A 5 -2.83 4.48 -7.96
N ALA A 6 -4.10 4.81 -8.13
CA ALA A 6 -5.00 5.14 -7.04
C ALA A 6 -6.30 4.35 -7.16
N ASP A 7 -6.90 4.02 -6.02
CA ASP A 7 -8.25 3.47 -6.00
C ASP A 7 -9.27 4.52 -6.45
N ALA A 8 -10.34 4.07 -7.09
CA ALA A 8 -11.44 4.93 -7.54
C ALA A 8 -12.08 5.74 -6.39
N ALA A 9 -12.10 5.20 -5.17
CA ALA A 9 -12.61 5.94 -4.01
C ALA A 9 -11.83 7.23 -3.72
N TYR A 10 -10.54 7.26 -4.05
CA TYR A 10 -9.68 8.41 -3.82
C TYR A 10 -9.74 9.46 -4.92
N GLU A 11 -10.39 9.21 -6.07
CA GLU A 11 -10.38 10.13 -7.22
C GLU A 11 -10.65 11.59 -6.85
N LYS A 12 -11.66 11.84 -6.01
CA LYS A 12 -12.05 13.20 -5.60
C LYS A 12 -11.08 13.84 -4.61
N VAL A 13 -10.51 13.05 -3.70
CA VAL A 13 -9.64 13.54 -2.61
C VAL A 13 -8.19 13.67 -3.08
N PHE A 14 -7.67 12.65 -3.78
CA PHE A 14 -6.37 12.69 -4.44
C PHE A 14 -6.31 13.77 -5.53
N GLY A 15 -7.47 14.06 -6.14
CA GLY A 15 -7.70 15.13 -7.11
C GLY A 15 -7.06 16.46 -6.69
N SER A 16 -7.42 16.92 -5.50
CA SER A 16 -7.06 18.23 -4.96
C SER A 16 -5.71 18.25 -4.22
N TRP A 17 -5.30 17.13 -3.61
CA TRP A 17 -4.07 17.06 -2.81
C TRP A 17 -2.81 16.80 -3.64
N VAL A 18 -2.92 16.04 -4.74
CA VAL A 18 -1.75 15.61 -5.52
C VAL A 18 -1.56 16.52 -6.72
N GLN A 19 -0.87 17.65 -6.51
CA GLN A 19 -0.34 18.51 -7.57
C GLN A 19 1.11 18.14 -7.97
N LEU A 20 1.54 16.90 -7.71
CA LEU A 20 2.95 16.50 -7.81
C LEU A 20 3.48 16.30 -9.25
N GLY A 21 2.78 16.76 -10.29
CA GLY A 21 3.24 16.60 -11.68
C GLY A 21 3.33 15.15 -12.17
N VAL A 22 2.70 14.21 -11.45
CA VAL A 22 2.72 12.77 -11.76
C VAL A 22 1.42 12.35 -12.45
N LYS A 23 1.52 11.47 -13.46
CA LYS A 23 0.33 10.95 -14.16
C LYS A 23 -0.44 10.00 -13.23
N ARG A 24 -1.72 10.28 -12.99
CA ARG A 24 -2.60 9.43 -12.17
C ARG A 24 -3.28 8.39 -13.05
N GLN A 25 -3.33 7.15 -12.57
CA GLN A 25 -4.11 6.07 -13.15
C GLN A 25 -5.05 5.50 -12.10
N ILE A 26 -6.35 5.57 -12.35
CA ILE A 26 -7.35 5.01 -11.45
C ILE A 26 -7.58 3.56 -11.84
N SER A 27 -7.34 2.63 -10.92
CA SER A 27 -7.67 1.23 -11.13
C SER A 27 -9.13 1.01 -10.72
N SER A 28 -9.96 0.57 -11.67
CA SER A 28 -11.38 0.32 -11.43
C SER A 28 -11.83 -0.94 -12.19
N ARG A 29 -12.92 -1.53 -11.72
CA ARG A 29 -13.57 -2.65 -12.43
C ARG A 29 -14.17 -2.15 -13.74
N PRO A 30 -14.22 -2.99 -14.80
CA PRO A 30 -14.93 -2.62 -16.02
C PRO A 30 -16.38 -2.23 -15.72
N PRO A 31 -16.93 -1.15 -16.33
CA PRO A 31 -18.31 -0.73 -16.11
C PRO A 31 -19.35 -1.80 -16.46
N THR A 32 -18.99 -2.71 -17.36
CA THR A 32 -19.83 -3.81 -17.84
C THR A 32 -19.83 -5.05 -16.94
N ALA A 33 -18.96 -5.09 -15.92
CA ALA A 33 -18.89 -6.22 -15.00
C ALA A 33 -20.12 -6.24 -14.09
N LYS A 34 -20.88 -7.35 -14.11
CA LYS A 34 -22.03 -7.56 -13.22
C LYS A 34 -21.61 -8.17 -11.88
N ASP A 35 -20.59 -9.02 -11.92
CA ASP A 35 -20.07 -9.75 -10.76
C ASP A 35 -18.75 -9.15 -10.24
N PHE A 36 -18.25 -9.72 -9.15
CA PHE A 36 -16.96 -9.34 -8.58
C PHE A 36 -15.81 -9.69 -9.54
N VAL A 37 -15.00 -8.69 -9.87
CA VAL A 37 -13.79 -8.86 -10.68
C VAL A 37 -12.59 -8.32 -9.89
N PRO A 38 -11.56 -9.14 -9.65
CA PRO A 38 -10.33 -8.68 -9.02
C PRO A 38 -9.69 -7.55 -9.84
N VAL A 39 -9.53 -6.38 -9.22
CA VAL A 39 -8.82 -5.25 -9.81
C VAL A 39 -7.32 -5.41 -9.54
N LYS A 40 -6.51 -5.34 -10.60
CA LYS A 40 -5.05 -5.47 -10.51
C LYS A 40 -4.49 -4.49 -9.48
N TRP A 41 -3.71 -5.00 -8.52
CA TRP A 41 -3.02 -4.27 -7.45
C TRP A 41 -3.89 -3.62 -6.35
N ARG A 42 -5.21 -3.80 -6.36
CA ARG A 42 -6.14 -3.16 -5.40
C ARG A 42 -5.83 -3.45 -3.93
N TRP A 43 -5.29 -4.62 -3.61
CA TRP A 43 -5.05 -5.06 -2.23
C TRP A 43 -3.55 -5.12 -1.86
N VAL A 44 -2.66 -4.63 -2.72
CA VAL A 44 -1.21 -4.77 -2.46
C VAL A 44 -0.80 -3.96 -1.25
N THR A 45 -1.27 -2.73 -1.14
CA THR A 45 -0.95 -1.81 -0.03
C THR A 45 -1.57 -2.30 1.27
N GLU A 46 -2.86 -2.66 1.26
CA GLU A 46 -3.60 -3.14 2.42
C GLU A 46 -3.06 -4.49 2.90
N ARG A 47 -2.65 -5.38 1.98
CA ARG A 47 -1.97 -6.62 2.37
C ARG A 47 -0.64 -6.31 3.04
N ALA A 48 0.17 -5.41 2.47
CA ALA A 48 1.46 -5.05 3.05
C ALA A 48 1.30 -4.45 4.45
N LEU A 49 0.40 -3.47 4.61
CA LEU A 49 0.10 -2.87 5.91
C LEU A 49 -0.57 -3.86 6.87
N GLY A 50 -1.44 -4.74 6.36
CA GLY A 50 -2.08 -5.79 7.16
C GLY A 50 -1.08 -6.80 7.72
N MET A 51 0.04 -7.03 7.02
CA MET A 51 1.13 -7.87 7.52
C MET A 51 1.86 -7.26 8.72
N PHE A 52 1.80 -5.93 8.90
CA PHE A 52 2.44 -5.25 10.03
C PHE A 52 1.80 -5.60 11.36
N ASN A 53 0.50 -5.91 11.38
CA ASN A 53 -0.21 -6.33 12.59
C ASN A 53 0.36 -7.62 13.21
N PHE A 54 1.08 -8.43 12.43
CA PHE A 54 1.75 -9.65 12.93
C PHE A 54 3.16 -9.38 13.47
N PHE A 55 3.58 -8.12 13.48
CA PHE A 55 4.88 -7.67 13.97
C PHE A 55 4.66 -6.69 15.10
N ARG A 56 4.97 -7.12 16.32
CA ARG A 56 4.66 -6.39 17.57
C ARG A 56 5.02 -4.90 17.54
N ARG A 57 6.13 -4.53 16.90
CA ARG A 57 6.59 -3.13 16.84
C ARG A 57 5.98 -2.30 15.71
N LEU A 58 5.29 -2.94 14.76
CA LEU A 58 4.62 -2.28 13.64
C LEU A 58 3.09 -2.28 13.77
N ASP A 59 2.50 -3.08 14.66
CA ASP A 59 1.05 -3.08 14.95
C ASP A 59 0.56 -1.73 15.49
N LYS A 60 1.42 -1.00 16.21
CA LYS A 60 1.19 0.38 16.66
C LYS A 60 2.49 1.18 16.59
N ASP A 61 2.37 2.49 16.73
CA ASP A 61 3.54 3.35 16.85
C ASP A 61 4.16 3.23 18.25
N TYR A 62 5.26 2.48 18.32
CA TYR A 62 6.05 2.28 19.53
C TYR A 62 7.36 3.06 19.51
N GLU A 63 7.76 3.59 18.35
CA GLU A 63 9.09 4.12 18.15
C GLU A 63 9.13 5.61 18.48
N LYS A 64 10.24 6.07 19.04
CA LYS A 64 10.38 7.48 19.46
C LYS A 64 10.85 8.41 18.34
N THR A 65 11.44 7.83 17.30
CA THR A 65 12.00 8.58 16.17
C THR A 65 11.60 7.92 14.86
N THR A 66 11.53 8.74 13.81
CA THR A 66 11.21 8.31 12.45
C THR A 66 12.22 7.29 11.94
N GLU A 67 13.51 7.48 12.22
CA GLU A 67 14.58 6.57 11.80
C GLU A 67 14.43 5.18 12.43
N SER A 68 13.99 5.12 13.70
CA SER A 68 13.72 3.85 14.36
C SER A 68 12.51 3.16 13.74
N ALA A 69 11.41 3.89 13.48
CA ALA A 69 10.23 3.35 12.82
C ALA A 69 10.54 2.78 11.42
N GLU A 70 11.28 3.53 10.61
CA GLU A 70 11.74 3.09 9.28
C GLU A 70 12.58 1.81 9.36
N SER A 71 13.47 1.72 10.34
CA SER A 71 14.32 0.53 10.56
C SER A 71 13.49 -0.74 10.80
N TRP A 72 12.38 -0.64 11.55
CA TRP A 72 11.49 -1.78 11.78
C TRP A 72 10.72 -2.23 10.53
N VAL A 73 10.34 -1.30 9.67
CA VAL A 73 9.70 -1.62 8.38
C VAL A 73 10.67 -2.40 7.49
N LEU A 74 11.93 -1.98 7.41
CA LEU A 74 12.96 -2.68 6.65
C LEU A 74 13.24 -4.07 7.22
N TRP A 75 13.34 -4.18 8.55
CA TRP A 75 13.54 -5.46 9.24
C TRP A 75 12.41 -6.45 8.96
N HIS A 76 11.16 -5.99 9.04
CA HIS A 76 9.97 -6.80 8.72
C HIS A 76 10.03 -7.36 7.29
N ASN A 77 10.36 -6.54 6.30
CA ASN A 77 10.50 -6.98 4.92
C ASN A 77 11.58 -8.05 4.75
N GLY A 78 12.73 -7.88 5.43
CA GLY A 78 13.79 -8.88 5.46
C GLY A 78 13.31 -10.21 6.06
N GLN A 79 12.60 -10.17 7.19
CA GLN A 79 12.08 -11.36 7.85
C GLN A 79 11.06 -12.12 6.97
N ILE A 80 10.20 -11.41 6.21
CA ILE A 80 9.28 -12.06 5.25
C ILE A 80 10.06 -12.83 4.19
N ILE A 81 11.14 -12.25 3.65
CA ILE A 81 11.95 -12.89 2.62
C ILE A 81 12.63 -14.14 3.20
N LEU A 82 13.23 -14.03 4.38
CA LEU A 82 13.88 -15.16 5.06
C LEU A 82 12.90 -16.30 5.32
N ASN A 83 11.68 -16.00 5.79
CA ASN A 83 10.62 -16.98 6.03
C ASN A 83 10.10 -17.69 4.77
N ARG A 84 10.48 -17.25 3.57
CA ARG A 84 10.14 -17.93 2.30
C ARG A 84 11.22 -18.90 1.83
N ILE A 85 12.42 -18.82 2.42
CA ILE A 85 13.56 -19.64 2.03
C ILE A 85 13.58 -20.96 2.82
N THR A 86 13.05 -20.95 4.05
CA THR A 86 12.87 -22.11 4.92
C THR A 86 11.42 -22.58 4.92
#